data_AF-A0A8T4Z3Z4-F1
#
_entry.id   AF-A0A8T4Z3Z4-F1
#
_cell.length_a   1.000
_cell.length_b   1.000
_cell.length_c   1.000
_cell.angle_alpha   90.00
_cell.angle_beta   90.00
_cell.angle_gamma   90.00
#
_symmetry.space_group_name_H-M   'P 1'
#
loop_
_entity.id
_entity.type
_entity.pdbx_description
1 polymer ?
#
loop_
_entity_poly.entity_id
_entity_poly.type
_entity_poly.pdbx_seq_one_letter_code
_entity_poly.pdbx_strand_id
1 'polypeptide(L)'
;MDISRAEASRTTVPDRANILLFVLNQLGEVVTELKLQKLVFQVQNEAKIPGGYRYFKHRYGPYSQELSMDSVMLMNRGLIEREERIGRDYPYWVFRITERGRWHFSQYILPTMTSKSIERMRSVLDKYSKYSHYELAEIIYNEWKIREFESLNLEIQMLEKDLQATASFLETMYFPECPAITYFLAFIEYSQEALTKIRRTKDAVVKSVLSRACRELTDKLVNAAQICSKKHLCQVEAEKGVCKAPDPSIYEIFDFIEDFCDRHGIQPKLSERELTEL
;
A
#
# COMPACT_ATOMS: atom_id res chain seq x y z
N MET A 1 35.16 29.43 1.45
CA MET A 1 34.10 28.79 2.26
C MET A 1 33.65 27.57 1.49
N ASP A 2 33.94 26.40 2.06
CA ASP A 2 33.92 25.09 1.44
C ASP A 2 32.51 24.60 1.08
N ILE A 3 32.29 24.34 -0.21
CA ILE A 3 31.09 23.66 -0.74
C ILE A 3 31.07 22.17 -0.30
N SER A 4 32.22 21.65 0.18
CA SER A 4 32.41 20.28 0.67
C SER A 4 31.72 19.96 2.01
N ARG A 5 31.18 20.95 2.74
CA ARG A 5 30.42 20.70 3.98
C ARG A 5 28.91 20.57 3.80
N ALA A 6 28.37 20.92 2.63
CA ALA A 6 26.92 20.85 2.38
C ALA A 6 26.44 19.45 1.94
N GLU A 7 27.35 18.59 1.48
CA GLU A 7 27.02 17.23 1.00
C GLU A 7 27.16 16.14 2.09
N ALA A 8 27.76 16.47 3.23
CA ALA A 8 28.16 15.51 4.27
C ALA A 8 27.06 15.10 5.27
N SER A 9 25.78 15.36 4.99
CA SER A 9 24.66 14.95 5.87
C SER A 9 23.39 14.56 5.08
N ARG A 10 23.53 13.90 3.93
CA ARG A 10 22.43 13.07 3.41
C ARG A 10 22.27 11.88 4.35
N THR A 11 21.51 12.11 5.42
CA THR A 11 21.08 11.07 6.34
C THR A 11 20.18 10.14 5.53
N THR A 12 20.70 9.00 5.07
CA THR A 12 20.00 8.08 4.16
C THR A 12 18.86 7.39 4.91
N VAL A 13 17.70 8.03 5.00
CA VAL A 13 16.48 7.45 5.59
C VAL A 13 15.87 6.53 4.52
N PRO A 14 15.56 5.26 4.83
CA PRO A 14 14.87 4.39 3.88
C PRO A 14 13.50 4.95 3.51
N ASP A 15 13.10 4.89 2.24
CA ASP A 15 11.84 5.47 1.78
C ASP A 15 10.60 4.92 2.51
N ARG A 16 10.61 3.63 2.91
CA ARG A 16 9.54 3.04 3.73
C ARG A 16 9.31 3.76 5.06
N ALA A 17 10.34 4.42 5.61
CA ALA A 17 10.24 5.19 6.85
C ALA A 17 9.41 6.48 6.69
N ASN A 18 9.14 6.90 5.45
CA ASN A 18 8.30 8.06 5.14
C ASN A 18 6.87 7.87 5.67
N ILE A 19 6.33 6.64 5.64
CA ILE A 19 5.00 6.34 6.18
C ILE A 19 4.97 6.56 7.70
N LEU A 20 5.99 6.07 8.42
CA LEU A 20 6.12 6.28 9.87
C LEU A 20 6.23 7.77 10.21
N LEU A 21 7.09 8.52 9.50
CA LEU A 21 7.24 9.96 9.71
C LEU A 21 5.95 10.72 9.39
N PHE A 22 5.21 10.32 8.35
CA PHE A 22 3.90 10.88 8.05
C PHE A 22 2.94 10.68 9.23
N VAL A 23 2.81 9.46 9.75
CA VAL A 23 1.91 9.15 10.87
C VAL A 23 2.24 9.98 12.10
N LEU A 24 3.51 10.04 12.49
CA LEU A 24 3.93 10.83 13.66
C LEU A 24 3.83 12.34 13.41
N ASN A 25 4.02 12.81 12.17
CA ASN A 25 3.83 14.21 11.81
C ASN A 25 2.36 14.64 11.91
N GLN A 26 1.42 13.79 11.53
CA GLN A 26 -0.02 14.10 11.62
C GLN A 26 -0.54 14.02 13.06
N LEU A 27 -0.11 13.01 13.83
CA LEU A 27 -0.67 12.75 15.17
C LEU A 27 0.11 13.43 16.31
N GLY A 28 1.37 13.81 16.08
CA GLY A 28 2.27 14.37 17.09
C GLY A 28 2.82 13.33 18.08
N GLU A 29 1.94 12.47 18.58
CA GLU A 29 2.26 11.41 19.54
C GLU A 29 1.49 10.11 19.24
N VAL A 30 2.17 8.97 19.36
CA VAL A 30 1.54 7.65 19.35
C VAL A 30 2.00 6.86 20.57
N VAL A 31 1.03 6.44 21.39
CA VAL A 31 1.26 5.63 22.59
C VAL A 31 1.14 4.15 22.25
N THR A 32 2.15 3.38 22.64
CA THR A 32 2.40 1.95 22.36
C THR A 32 2.93 1.63 20.95
N GLU A 33 3.90 0.72 20.90
CA GLU A 33 4.42 0.17 19.63
C GLU A 33 3.34 -0.61 18.87
N LEU A 34 2.41 -1.26 19.58
CA LEU A 34 1.29 -1.94 18.97
C LEU A 34 0.41 -0.98 18.17
N LYS A 35 0.02 0.18 18.75
CA LYS A 35 -0.76 1.20 18.03
C LYS A 35 0.01 1.72 16.81
N LEU A 36 1.30 2.01 16.95
CA LEU A 36 2.14 2.49 15.86
C LEU A 36 2.16 1.48 14.69
N GLN A 37 2.41 0.20 15.00
CA GLN A 37 2.42 -0.89 14.03
C GLN A 37 1.09 -0.99 13.27
N LYS A 38 -0.05 -0.87 13.97
CA LYS A 38 -1.38 -0.92 13.36
C LYS A 38 -1.69 0.30 12.50
N LEU A 39 -1.36 1.51 12.95
CA LEU A 39 -1.62 2.73 12.18
C LEU A 39 -0.78 2.76 10.90
N VAL A 40 0.51 2.45 10.99
CA VAL A 40 1.37 2.38 9.80
C VAL A 40 0.90 1.29 8.85
N PHE A 41 0.46 0.12 9.37
CA PHE A 41 -0.13 -0.93 8.56
C PHE A 41 -1.38 -0.46 7.80
N GLN A 42 -2.32 0.21 8.48
CA GLN A 42 -3.53 0.71 7.82
C GLN A 42 -3.20 1.78 6.79
N VAL A 43 -2.34 2.75 7.14
CA VAL A 43 -1.93 3.81 6.20
C VAL A 43 -1.28 3.22 4.97
N GLN A 44 -0.38 2.24 5.12
CA GLN A 44 0.24 1.61 3.97
C GLN A 44 -0.76 0.88 3.08
N ASN A 45 -1.57 -0.01 3.66
CA ASN A 45 -2.34 -0.99 2.87
C ASN A 45 -3.74 -0.50 2.49
N GLU A 46 -4.38 0.34 3.32
CA GLU A 46 -5.67 0.94 2.98
C GLU A 46 -5.50 2.13 2.03
N ALA A 47 -4.48 2.98 2.23
CA ALA A 47 -4.20 4.10 1.33
C ALA A 47 -3.40 3.73 0.07
N LYS A 48 -3.04 2.44 -0.09
CA LYS A 48 -2.29 1.89 -1.24
C LYS A 48 -0.97 2.62 -1.48
N ILE A 49 -0.15 2.71 -0.44
CA ILE A 49 1.16 3.36 -0.51
C ILE A 49 2.22 2.28 -0.85
N PRO A 50 2.85 2.34 -2.04
CA PRO A 50 3.92 1.40 -2.41
C PRO A 50 5.20 1.68 -1.62
N GLY A 51 6.16 0.75 -1.68
CA GLY A 51 7.48 0.91 -1.08
C GLY A 51 7.48 0.84 0.45
N GLY A 52 6.44 0.22 1.03
CA GLY A 52 6.25 0.15 2.47
C GLY A 52 6.95 -1.04 3.16
N TYR A 53 6.54 -1.29 4.39
CA TYR A 53 7.00 -2.35 5.26
C TYR A 53 6.43 -3.72 4.89
N ARG A 54 7.18 -4.78 5.18
CA ARG A 54 6.68 -6.16 5.15
C ARG A 54 6.06 -6.54 6.48
N TYR A 55 4.87 -7.13 6.40
CA TYR A 55 4.11 -7.58 7.56
C TYR A 55 3.87 -9.08 7.52
N PHE A 56 3.88 -9.68 8.70
CA PHE A 56 3.51 -11.07 8.91
C PHE A 56 2.46 -11.20 10.02
N LYS A 57 1.75 -12.33 10.04
CA LYS A 57 0.80 -12.63 11.10
C LYS A 57 1.51 -12.76 12.45
N HIS A 58 1.16 -11.89 13.40
CA HIS A 58 1.60 -11.97 14.81
C HIS A 58 0.40 -12.11 15.75
N ARG A 59 0.61 -12.26 17.06
CA ARG A 59 -0.44 -12.49 18.09
C ARG A 59 -1.52 -11.40 18.15
N TYR A 60 -1.16 -10.15 17.83
CA TYR A 60 -2.04 -8.99 17.90
C TYR A 60 -2.23 -8.34 16.52
N GLY A 61 -2.17 -9.14 15.46
CA GLY A 61 -2.37 -8.76 14.07
C GLY A 61 -1.05 -8.59 13.31
N PRO A 62 -1.08 -7.93 12.14
CA PRO A 62 0.10 -7.71 11.30
C PRO A 62 1.22 -7.00 12.06
N TYR A 63 2.44 -7.54 12.02
CA TYR A 63 3.61 -6.92 12.63
C TYR A 63 4.75 -6.82 11.62
N SER A 64 5.50 -5.72 11.67
CA SER A 64 6.69 -5.52 10.87
C SER A 64 7.92 -5.29 11.75
N GLN A 65 8.91 -6.17 11.62
CA GLN A 65 10.22 -5.99 12.26
C GLN A 65 10.98 -4.80 11.66
N GLU A 66 10.84 -4.56 10.34
CA GLU A 66 11.44 -3.44 9.63
C GLU A 66 10.96 -2.11 10.23
N LEU A 67 9.67 -1.98 10.55
CA LEU A 67 9.12 -0.78 11.21
C LEU A 67 9.71 -0.56 12.61
N SER A 68 9.86 -1.63 13.39
CA SER A 68 10.49 -1.53 14.71
C SER A 68 11.96 -1.09 14.59
N MET A 69 12.71 -1.63 13.64
CA MET A 69 14.10 -1.23 13.37
C MET A 69 14.20 0.22 12.88
N ASP A 70 13.34 0.63 11.96
CA ASP A 70 13.33 1.98 11.43
C ASP A 70 12.95 2.99 12.51
N SER A 71 12.08 2.64 13.46
CA SER A 71 11.78 3.51 14.62
C SER A 71 13.04 3.79 15.47
N VAL A 72 13.87 2.78 15.71
CA VAL A 72 15.15 2.94 16.45
C VAL A 72 16.15 3.76 15.62
N MET A 73 16.23 3.51 14.32
CA MET A 73 17.11 4.26 13.41
C MET A 73 16.73 5.74 13.34
N LEU A 74 15.44 6.06 13.23
CA LEU A 74 14.95 7.44 13.22
C LEU A 74 15.19 8.13 14.57
N MET A 75 15.09 7.39 15.68
CA MET A 75 15.42 7.90 17.02
C MET A 75 16.91 8.25 17.12
N ASN A 76 17.79 7.34 16.70
CA ASN A 76 19.25 7.57 16.71
C ASN A 76 19.67 8.75 15.82
N ARG A 77 18.86 9.10 14.82
CA ARG A 77 19.08 10.26 13.95
C ARG A 77 18.43 11.55 14.45
N GLY A 78 17.76 11.50 15.60
CA GLY A 78 17.06 12.63 16.18
C GLY A 78 15.88 13.11 15.33
N LEU A 79 15.28 12.23 14.52
CA LEU A 79 14.08 12.55 13.74
C LEU A 79 12.81 12.25 14.56
N ILE A 80 12.85 11.22 15.40
CA ILE A 80 11.77 10.91 16.35
C ILE A 80 12.33 10.75 17.76
N GLU A 81 11.47 10.87 18.75
CA GLU A 81 11.71 10.46 20.12
C GLU A 81 10.98 9.14 20.38
N ARG A 82 11.63 8.26 21.14
CA ARG A 82 11.05 7.02 21.66
C ARG A 82 11.35 6.95 23.15
N GLU A 83 10.32 7.13 23.96
CA GLU A 83 10.41 7.19 25.42
C GLU A 83 9.76 5.92 26.02
N GLU A 84 10.49 5.20 26.87
CA GLU A 84 9.88 4.14 27.68
C GLU A 84 9.18 4.78 28.88
N ARG A 85 7.91 4.43 29.06
CA ARG A 85 7.14 4.84 30.24
C ARG A 85 6.76 3.63 31.05
N ILE A 86 6.93 3.76 32.36
CA ILE A 86 6.47 2.76 33.33
C ILE A 86 4.93 2.86 33.39
N GLY A 87 4.25 1.86 32.86
CA GLY A 87 2.80 1.70 33.02
C GLY A 87 2.46 1.03 34.35
N ARG A 88 1.15 0.94 34.65
CA ARG A 88 0.67 0.18 35.82
C ARG A 88 0.97 -1.31 35.73
N ASP A 89 0.77 -1.88 34.55
CA ASP A 89 0.85 -3.34 34.34
C ASP A 89 2.14 -3.76 33.64
N TYR A 90 2.66 -2.93 32.73
CA TYR A 90 3.89 -3.16 31.97
C TYR A 90 4.43 -1.84 31.41
N PRO A 91 5.76 -1.74 31.17
CA PRO A 91 6.33 -0.60 30.47
C PRO A 91 5.84 -0.54 29.02
N TYR A 92 5.69 0.67 28.49
CA TYR A 92 5.26 0.91 27.12
C TYR A 92 6.04 2.04 26.46
N TRP A 93 6.11 2.00 25.14
CA TRP A 93 6.81 3.02 24.34
C TRP A 93 5.87 4.14 23.92
N VAL A 94 6.34 5.38 24.03
CA VAL A 94 5.70 6.57 23.46
C VAL A 94 6.58 7.11 22.35
N PHE A 95 5.99 7.36 21.18
CA PHE A 95 6.67 7.83 19.99
C PHE A 95 6.23 9.24 19.64
N ARG A 96 7.17 10.15 19.37
CA ARG A 96 6.89 11.52 18.96
C ARG A 96 7.79 11.94 17.81
N ILE A 97 7.30 12.76 16.90
CA ILE A 97 8.18 13.41 15.91
C ILE A 97 8.87 14.62 16.56
N THR A 98 10.16 14.77 16.35
CA THR A 98 10.92 15.94 16.82
C THR A 98 10.72 17.14 15.88
N GLU A 99 11.17 18.33 16.27
CA GLU A 99 11.22 19.48 15.36
C GLU A 99 12.10 19.21 14.13
N ARG A 100 13.26 18.57 14.33
CA ARG A 100 14.14 18.15 13.24
C ARG A 100 13.44 17.16 12.31
N GLY A 101 12.66 16.22 12.87
CA GLY A 101 11.82 15.30 12.12
C GLY A 101 10.77 15.99 11.27
N ARG A 102 10.03 16.96 11.85
CA ARG A 102 9.03 17.77 11.13
C ARG A 102 9.66 18.58 9.99
N TRP A 103 10.82 19.17 10.24
CA TRP A 103 11.58 19.89 9.22
C TRP A 103 12.02 18.94 8.10
N HIS A 104 12.62 17.79 8.45
CA HIS A 104 13.04 16.77 7.48
C HIS A 104 11.86 16.28 6.64
N PHE A 105 10.73 15.99 7.27
CA PHE A 105 9.51 15.57 6.58
C PHE A 105 9.04 16.64 5.59
N SER A 106 8.94 17.89 6.01
CA SER A 106 8.49 18.99 5.15
C SER A 106 9.42 19.27 3.97
N GLN A 107 10.74 19.12 4.16
CA GLN A 107 11.72 19.45 3.12
C GLN A 107 12.00 18.33 2.13
N TYR A 108 11.96 17.06 2.59
CA TYR A 108 12.44 15.94 1.78
C TYR A 108 11.39 14.88 1.48
N ILE A 109 10.34 14.75 2.28
CA ILE A 109 9.34 13.68 2.15
C ILE A 109 8.06 14.22 1.54
N LEU A 110 7.54 15.32 2.09
CA LEU A 110 6.28 15.91 1.61
C LEU A 110 6.34 16.27 0.11
N PRO A 111 7.45 16.82 -0.44
CA PRO A 111 7.53 17.14 -1.87
C PRO A 111 7.55 15.91 -2.79
N THR A 112 7.88 14.73 -2.28
CA THR A 112 7.91 13.49 -3.07
C THR A 112 6.56 12.75 -3.05
N MET A 113 5.61 13.21 -2.24
CA MET A 113 4.28 12.61 -2.13
C MET A 113 3.26 13.34 -3.00
N THR A 114 2.44 12.59 -3.74
CA THR A 114 1.33 13.19 -4.49
C THR A 114 0.23 13.69 -3.54
N SER A 115 -0.48 14.75 -3.95
CA SER A 115 -1.61 15.28 -3.18
C SER A 115 -2.68 14.23 -2.89
N LYS A 116 -2.97 13.35 -3.85
CA LYS A 116 -3.89 12.22 -3.68
C LYS A 116 -3.40 11.21 -2.65
N SER A 117 -2.11 10.87 -2.65
CA SER A 117 -1.54 9.97 -1.65
C SER A 117 -1.65 10.56 -0.26
N ILE A 118 -1.33 11.86 -0.11
CA ILE A 118 -1.47 12.57 1.17
C ILE A 118 -2.93 12.54 1.64
N GLU A 119 -3.89 12.81 0.76
CA GLU A 119 -5.32 12.78 1.08
C GLU A 119 -5.77 11.40 1.54
N ARG A 120 -5.41 10.32 0.82
CA ARG A 120 -5.73 8.95 1.23
C ARG A 120 -5.11 8.60 2.59
N MET A 121 -3.82 8.91 2.78
CA MET A 121 -3.13 8.63 4.04
C MET A 121 -3.76 9.39 5.22
N ARG A 122 -4.17 10.66 5.03
CA ARG A 122 -4.91 11.43 6.04
C ARG A 122 -6.26 10.81 6.34
N SER A 123 -7.03 10.46 5.31
CA SER A 123 -8.36 9.85 5.47
C SER A 123 -8.29 8.56 6.30
N VAL A 124 -7.29 7.72 6.05
CA VAL A 124 -7.04 6.50 6.84
C VAL A 124 -6.67 6.85 8.28
N LEU A 125 -5.80 7.83 8.52
CA LEU A 125 -5.47 8.25 9.88
C LEU A 125 -6.66 8.85 10.63
N ASP A 126 -7.48 9.66 9.99
CA ASP A 126 -8.69 10.24 10.59
C ASP A 126 -9.68 9.14 10.99
N LYS A 127 -9.79 8.10 10.17
CA LYS A 127 -10.60 6.92 10.45
C LYS A 127 -10.09 6.15 11.67
N TYR A 128 -8.78 5.90 11.77
CA TYR A 128 -8.23 4.92 12.72
C TYR A 128 -7.56 5.49 13.98
N SER A 129 -7.08 6.73 13.95
CA SER A 129 -6.27 7.32 15.04
C SER A 129 -6.96 7.36 16.40
N LYS A 130 -8.30 7.47 16.40
CA LYS A 130 -9.15 7.52 17.60
C LYS A 130 -9.20 6.22 18.40
N TYR A 131 -8.95 5.08 17.77
CA TYR A 131 -9.06 3.79 18.43
C TYR A 131 -7.84 3.49 19.32
N SER A 132 -8.05 2.74 20.39
CA SER A 132 -6.99 2.17 21.22
C SER A 132 -6.22 1.06 20.48
N HIS A 133 -5.08 0.63 21.02
CA HIS A 133 -4.28 -0.44 20.41
C HIS A 133 -5.01 -1.79 20.34
N TYR A 134 -5.87 -2.11 21.31
CA TYR A 134 -6.67 -3.35 21.31
C TYR A 134 -7.80 -3.28 20.28
N GLU A 135 -8.54 -2.17 20.25
CA GLU A 135 -9.60 -1.96 19.25
C GLU A 135 -9.03 -2.01 17.83
N LEU A 136 -7.91 -1.34 17.58
CA LEU A 136 -7.23 -1.40 16.28
C LEU A 136 -6.82 -2.82 15.90
N ALA A 137 -6.29 -3.60 16.85
CA ALA A 137 -5.91 -4.97 16.59
C ALA A 137 -7.12 -5.83 16.17
N GLU A 138 -8.24 -5.73 16.89
CA GLU A 138 -9.47 -6.45 16.55
C GLU A 138 -10.07 -6.00 15.21
N ILE A 139 -10.14 -4.68 14.97
CA ILE A 139 -10.60 -4.12 13.70
C ILE A 139 -9.75 -4.67 12.55
N ILE A 140 -8.43 -4.64 12.68
CA ILE A 140 -7.55 -5.15 11.63
C ILE A 140 -7.73 -6.65 11.41
N TYR A 141 -7.88 -7.44 12.48
CA TYR A 141 -8.12 -8.88 12.33
C TYR A 141 -9.39 -9.18 11.53
N ASN A 142 -10.46 -8.44 11.81
CA ASN A 142 -11.76 -8.66 11.21
C ASN A 142 -11.82 -8.09 9.79
N GLU A 143 -11.45 -6.83 9.59
CA GLU A 143 -11.48 -6.17 8.28
C GLU A 143 -10.54 -6.83 7.26
N TRP A 144 -9.41 -7.37 7.72
CA TRP A 144 -8.46 -8.08 6.88
C TRP A 144 -8.62 -9.60 6.97
N LYS A 145 -9.67 -10.13 7.61
CA LYS A 145 -9.98 -11.58 7.64
C LYS A 145 -8.78 -12.49 7.99
N ILE A 146 -7.86 -12.02 8.83
CA ILE A 146 -6.58 -12.72 9.11
C ILE A 146 -6.79 -14.01 9.94
N ARG A 147 -7.97 -14.15 10.57
CA ARG A 147 -8.36 -15.33 11.35
C ARG A 147 -8.89 -16.49 10.50
N GLU A 148 -9.40 -16.22 9.30
CA GLU A 148 -10.16 -17.21 8.50
C GLU A 148 -9.36 -17.69 7.28
N PHE A 149 -8.24 -18.39 7.53
CA PHE A 149 -7.33 -18.80 6.45
C PHE A 149 -7.98 -19.69 5.38
N GLU A 150 -8.91 -20.56 5.75
CA GLU A 150 -9.58 -21.48 4.82
C GLU A 150 -10.60 -20.76 3.93
N SER A 151 -11.34 -19.79 4.46
CA SER A 151 -12.30 -18.99 3.67
C SER A 151 -11.56 -18.09 2.67
N LEU A 152 -10.37 -17.59 3.01
CA LEU A 152 -9.57 -16.75 2.12
C LEU A 152 -9.21 -17.45 0.79
N ASN A 153 -8.94 -18.75 0.79
CA ASN A 153 -8.62 -19.47 -0.46
C ASN A 153 -9.82 -19.54 -1.41
N LEU A 154 -11.03 -19.73 -0.87
CA LEU A 154 -12.26 -19.72 -1.66
C LEU A 154 -12.55 -18.32 -2.21
N GLU A 155 -12.34 -17.28 -1.39
CA GLU A 155 -12.49 -15.89 -1.84
C GLU A 155 -11.50 -15.53 -2.95
N ILE A 156 -10.25 -16.00 -2.85
CA ILE A 156 -9.25 -15.83 -3.92
C ILE A 156 -9.70 -16.54 -5.20
N GLN A 157 -10.20 -17.77 -5.12
CA GLN A 157 -10.72 -18.49 -6.29
C GLN A 157 -11.90 -17.77 -6.95
N MET A 158 -12.79 -17.18 -6.16
CA MET A 158 -13.89 -16.38 -6.70
C MET A 158 -13.36 -15.12 -7.40
N LEU A 159 -12.39 -14.43 -6.78
CA LEU A 159 -11.77 -13.25 -7.35
C LEU A 159 -11.00 -13.54 -8.65
N GLU A 160 -10.31 -14.69 -8.74
CA GLU A 160 -9.67 -15.15 -9.99
C GLU A 160 -10.68 -15.26 -11.14
N LYS A 161 -11.90 -15.72 -10.85
CA LYS A 161 -13.00 -15.80 -11.81
C LYS A 161 -13.57 -14.42 -12.17
N ASP A 162 -13.72 -13.52 -11.19
CA ASP A 162 -14.19 -12.15 -11.43
C ASP A 162 -13.21 -11.38 -12.33
N LEU A 163 -11.90 -11.53 -12.09
CA LEU A 163 -10.84 -11.01 -12.95
C LEU A 163 -10.93 -11.59 -14.36
N GLN A 164 -11.10 -12.91 -14.50
CA GLN A 164 -11.24 -13.55 -15.81
C GLN A 164 -12.47 -13.03 -16.57
N ALA A 165 -13.61 -12.90 -15.90
CA ALA A 165 -14.82 -12.36 -16.51
C ALA A 165 -14.62 -10.90 -16.95
N THR A 166 -13.90 -10.11 -16.15
CA THR A 166 -13.54 -8.72 -16.48
C THR A 166 -12.61 -8.66 -17.69
N ALA A 167 -11.60 -9.52 -17.77
CA ALA A 167 -10.70 -9.62 -18.92
C ALA A 167 -11.47 -9.95 -20.19
N SER A 168 -12.30 -11.01 -20.15
CA SER A 168 -13.11 -11.41 -21.30
C SER A 168 -14.07 -10.31 -21.75
N PHE A 169 -14.64 -9.54 -20.82
CA PHE A 169 -15.46 -8.37 -21.17
C PHE A 169 -14.63 -7.27 -21.86
N LEU A 170 -13.44 -6.95 -21.33
CA LEU A 170 -12.52 -5.98 -21.93
C LEU A 170 -12.05 -6.41 -23.34
N GLU A 171 -11.80 -7.71 -23.56
CA GLU A 171 -11.44 -8.28 -24.85
C GLU A 171 -12.54 -8.08 -25.90
N THR A 172 -13.83 -8.20 -25.52
CA THR A 172 -14.93 -7.93 -26.46
C THR A 172 -15.00 -6.46 -26.90
N MET A 173 -14.41 -5.56 -26.12
CA MET A 173 -14.31 -4.14 -26.43
C MET A 173 -12.93 -3.76 -26.97
N TYR A 174 -12.01 -4.71 -27.12
CA TYR A 174 -10.65 -4.43 -27.53
C TYR A 174 -10.63 -3.93 -28.97
N PHE A 175 -9.94 -2.81 -29.19
CA PHE A 175 -9.52 -2.38 -30.51
C PHE A 175 -8.10 -1.80 -30.42
N PRO A 176 -7.25 -2.02 -31.44
CA PRO A 176 -5.81 -1.70 -31.37
C PRO A 176 -5.46 -0.25 -31.02
N GLU A 177 -6.40 0.67 -31.19
CA GLU A 177 -6.20 2.12 -31.01
C GLU A 177 -6.43 2.58 -29.56
N CYS A 178 -6.73 1.67 -28.62
CA CYS A 178 -6.96 2.00 -27.20
C CYS A 178 -5.88 1.35 -26.30
N PRO A 179 -4.71 1.99 -26.08
CA PRO A 179 -3.61 1.44 -25.29
C PRO A 179 -3.99 1.01 -23.86
N ALA A 180 -5.03 1.61 -23.29
CA ALA A 180 -5.48 1.28 -21.94
C ALA A 180 -6.09 -0.10 -21.78
N ILE A 181 -6.79 -0.61 -22.78
CA ILE A 181 -7.34 -1.97 -22.68
C ILE A 181 -6.17 -2.95 -22.61
N THR A 182 -5.10 -2.73 -23.38
CA THR A 182 -3.86 -3.50 -23.27
C THR A 182 -3.27 -3.44 -21.86
N TYR A 183 -3.15 -2.24 -21.26
CA TYR A 183 -2.66 -2.11 -19.89
C TYR A 183 -3.57 -2.84 -18.89
N PHE A 184 -4.90 -2.70 -19.01
CA PHE A 184 -5.84 -3.34 -18.09
C PHE A 184 -5.82 -4.86 -18.20
N LEU A 185 -5.69 -5.40 -19.42
CA LEU A 185 -5.52 -6.84 -19.62
C LEU A 185 -4.21 -7.33 -18.99
N ALA A 186 -3.10 -6.60 -19.18
CA ALA A 186 -1.83 -6.92 -18.52
C ALA A 186 -1.93 -6.85 -16.98
N PHE A 187 -2.68 -5.87 -16.44
CA PHE A 187 -2.90 -5.75 -15.00
C PHE A 187 -3.71 -6.92 -14.44
N ILE A 188 -4.72 -7.37 -15.19
CA ILE A 188 -5.54 -8.53 -14.83
C ILE A 188 -4.70 -9.80 -14.86
N GLU A 189 -3.97 -10.05 -15.95
CA GLU A 189 -3.10 -11.23 -16.11
C GLU A 189 -2.08 -11.31 -14.97
N TYR A 190 -1.36 -10.21 -14.71
CA TYR A 190 -0.43 -10.09 -13.59
C TYR A 190 -1.12 -10.45 -12.26
N SER A 191 -2.30 -9.88 -12.00
CA SER A 191 -3.05 -10.11 -10.77
C SER A 191 -3.52 -11.56 -10.62
N GLN A 192 -3.99 -12.19 -11.70
CA GLN A 192 -4.41 -13.59 -11.69
C GLN A 192 -3.25 -14.52 -11.36
N GLU A 193 -2.08 -14.33 -12.00
CA GLU A 193 -0.89 -15.09 -11.67
C GLU A 193 -0.46 -14.90 -10.21
N ALA A 194 -0.49 -13.65 -9.71
CA ALA A 194 -0.17 -13.33 -8.34
C ALA A 194 -1.08 -14.12 -7.38
N LEU A 195 -2.39 -14.07 -7.62
CA LEU A 195 -3.43 -14.79 -6.86
C LEU A 195 -3.22 -16.30 -6.90
N THR A 196 -2.86 -16.87 -8.04
CA THR A 196 -2.56 -18.30 -8.15
C THR A 196 -1.33 -18.68 -7.31
N LYS A 197 -0.25 -17.89 -7.38
CA LYS A 197 0.99 -18.13 -6.62
C LYS A 197 0.75 -18.02 -5.12
N ILE A 198 -0.01 -17.01 -4.68
CA ILE A 198 -0.25 -16.76 -3.25
C ILE A 198 -1.14 -17.81 -2.58
N ARG A 199 -2.00 -18.55 -3.31
CA ARG A 199 -2.81 -19.63 -2.70
C ARG A 199 -1.97 -20.66 -1.93
N ARG A 200 -0.73 -20.88 -2.37
CA ARG A 200 0.22 -21.82 -1.73
C ARG A 200 0.88 -21.27 -0.46
N THR A 201 0.84 -19.95 -0.23
CA THR A 201 1.45 -19.37 0.96
C THR A 201 0.65 -19.67 2.23
N LYS A 202 1.32 -19.76 3.37
CA LYS A 202 0.68 -19.93 4.69
C LYS A 202 0.44 -18.59 5.41
N ASP A 203 0.96 -17.48 4.87
CA ASP A 203 0.78 -16.16 5.46
C ASP A 203 -0.59 -15.56 5.13
N ALA A 204 -1.47 -15.52 6.14
CA ALA A 204 -2.81 -14.96 6.02
C ALA A 204 -2.81 -13.44 5.82
N VAL A 205 -1.80 -12.72 6.31
CA VAL A 205 -1.68 -11.26 6.11
C VAL A 205 -1.39 -11.00 4.65
N VAL A 206 -0.40 -11.69 4.09
CA VAL A 206 -0.03 -11.52 2.68
C VAL A 206 -1.22 -11.87 1.78
N LYS A 207 -1.93 -12.98 2.06
CA LYS A 207 -3.14 -13.39 1.34
C LYS A 207 -4.20 -12.31 1.31
N SER A 208 -4.52 -11.79 2.49
CA SER A 208 -5.58 -10.79 2.63
C SER A 208 -5.24 -9.47 1.96
N VAL A 209 -4.00 -8.99 2.12
CA VAL A 209 -3.59 -7.71 1.52
C VAL A 209 -3.65 -7.77 0.00
N LEU A 210 -3.07 -8.82 -0.60
CA LEU A 210 -3.09 -8.97 -2.05
C LEU A 210 -4.50 -9.19 -2.59
N SER A 211 -5.29 -10.08 -1.98
CA SER A 211 -6.65 -10.37 -2.47
C SER A 211 -7.55 -9.15 -2.40
N ARG A 212 -7.43 -8.32 -1.35
CA ARG A 212 -8.19 -7.08 -1.22
C ARG A 212 -7.75 -6.04 -2.26
N ALA A 213 -6.45 -5.89 -2.51
CA ALA A 213 -5.95 -4.98 -3.54
C ALA A 213 -6.41 -5.41 -4.95
N CYS A 214 -6.32 -6.70 -5.28
CA CYS A 214 -6.82 -7.24 -6.55
C CYS A 214 -8.33 -7.08 -6.69
N ARG A 215 -9.11 -7.22 -5.60
CA ARG A 215 -10.56 -6.96 -5.62
C ARG A 215 -10.87 -5.50 -5.93
N GLU A 216 -10.18 -4.57 -5.27
CA GLU A 216 -10.34 -3.14 -5.51
C GLU A 216 -9.96 -2.76 -6.96
N LEU A 217 -8.87 -3.33 -7.48
CA LEU A 217 -8.50 -3.20 -8.89
C LEU A 217 -9.62 -3.71 -9.80
N THR A 218 -10.14 -4.91 -9.53
CA THR A 218 -11.21 -5.52 -10.32
C THR A 218 -12.45 -4.62 -10.35
N ASP A 219 -12.88 -4.11 -9.18
CA ASP A 219 -14.03 -3.20 -9.09
C ASP A 219 -13.81 -1.93 -9.92
N LYS A 220 -12.60 -1.36 -9.89
CA LYS A 220 -12.25 -0.18 -10.69
C LYS A 220 -12.23 -0.48 -12.18
N LEU A 221 -11.68 -1.61 -12.59
CA LEU A 221 -11.66 -2.05 -13.99
C LEU A 221 -13.06 -2.34 -14.52
N VAL A 222 -13.92 -3.00 -13.73
CA VAL A 222 -15.34 -3.21 -14.07
C VAL A 222 -16.04 -1.88 -14.27
N ASN A 223 -15.83 -0.91 -13.36
CA ASN A 223 -16.41 0.43 -13.51
C ASN A 223 -15.92 1.15 -14.78
N ALA A 224 -14.61 1.08 -15.07
CA ALA A 224 -14.04 1.64 -16.30
C ALA A 224 -14.67 0.99 -17.54
N ALA A 225 -14.75 -0.34 -17.55
CA ALA A 225 -15.31 -1.14 -18.63
C ALA A 225 -16.80 -0.81 -18.88
N GLN A 226 -17.59 -0.66 -17.81
CA GLN A 226 -19.00 -0.23 -17.90
C GLN A 226 -19.18 1.17 -18.50
N ILE A 227 -18.25 2.08 -18.24
CA ILE A 227 -18.31 3.43 -18.83
C ILE A 227 -17.97 3.36 -20.33
N CYS A 228 -16.96 2.57 -20.70
CA CYS A 228 -16.59 2.35 -22.10
C CYS A 228 -17.75 1.76 -22.91
N SER A 229 -18.48 0.78 -22.36
CA SER A 229 -19.58 0.11 -23.06
C SER A 229 -20.79 1.01 -23.32
N LYS A 230 -21.13 1.92 -22.39
CA LYS A 230 -22.29 2.81 -22.50
C LYS A 230 -22.09 3.98 -23.44
N LYS A 231 -20.85 4.45 -23.59
CA LYS A 231 -20.57 5.71 -24.31
C LYS A 231 -20.03 5.49 -25.73
N HIS A 232 -19.73 4.25 -26.14
CA HIS A 232 -18.95 3.98 -27.36
C HIS A 232 -17.67 4.83 -27.45
N LEU A 233 -17.08 5.16 -26.29
CA LEU A 233 -15.91 6.02 -26.15
C LEU A 233 -14.88 5.31 -25.27
N CYS A 234 -13.69 5.01 -25.82
CA CYS A 234 -12.54 4.53 -25.04
C CYS A 234 -12.05 5.63 -24.10
N GLN A 235 -11.84 5.29 -22.83
CA GLN A 235 -11.50 6.24 -21.78
C GLN A 235 -10.12 6.90 -21.89
N VAL A 236 -9.27 6.52 -22.85
CA VAL A 236 -7.81 6.73 -22.71
C VAL A 236 -7.09 7.37 -23.92
N GLU A 237 -7.80 8.04 -24.83
CA GLU A 237 -7.15 8.94 -25.80
C GLU A 237 -7.28 10.42 -25.39
N ALA A 238 -6.25 10.91 -24.69
CA ALA A 238 -6.12 12.33 -24.32
C ALA A 238 -5.77 13.24 -25.53
N GLU A 239 -5.10 12.71 -26.55
CA GLU A 239 -4.58 13.50 -27.68
C GLU A 239 -5.64 13.87 -28.73
N LYS A 240 -6.77 13.15 -28.79
CA LYS A 240 -7.88 13.47 -29.70
C LYS A 240 -8.99 14.31 -29.06
N GLY A 241 -8.87 14.67 -27.77
CA GLY A 241 -9.83 15.53 -27.08
C GLY A 241 -11.21 14.91 -26.81
N VAL A 242 -11.36 13.59 -26.94
CA VAL A 242 -12.67 12.89 -26.82
C VAL A 242 -12.85 12.17 -25.46
N CYS A 243 -11.80 11.97 -24.64
CA CYS A 243 -11.98 11.34 -23.33
C CYS A 243 -11.12 11.88 -22.18
N LYS A 244 -11.71 11.88 -20.97
CA LYS A 244 -11.07 12.27 -19.71
C LYS A 244 -10.35 11.05 -19.13
N ALA A 245 -9.08 11.23 -18.78
CA ALA A 245 -8.13 10.25 -18.27
C ALA A 245 -8.75 9.10 -17.45
N PRO A 246 -8.27 7.85 -17.62
CA PRO A 246 -8.66 6.73 -16.77
C PRO A 246 -8.44 7.13 -15.30
N ASP A 247 -9.33 6.70 -14.41
CA ASP A 247 -9.21 6.98 -12.98
C ASP A 247 -7.78 6.64 -12.52
N PRO A 248 -6.94 7.63 -12.16
CA PRO A 248 -5.53 7.39 -11.86
C PRO A 248 -5.33 6.38 -10.73
N SER A 249 -6.37 6.16 -9.90
CA SER A 249 -6.34 5.12 -8.87
C SER A 249 -6.18 3.70 -9.42
N ILE A 250 -6.54 3.41 -10.68
CA ILE A 250 -6.30 2.10 -11.29
C ILE A 250 -4.80 1.80 -11.32
N TYR A 251 -4.00 2.76 -11.83
CA TYR A 251 -2.55 2.64 -11.90
C TYR A 251 -1.93 2.65 -10.50
N GLU A 252 -2.40 3.51 -9.60
CA GLU A 252 -1.88 3.56 -8.22
C GLU A 252 -2.15 2.24 -7.45
N ILE A 253 -3.31 1.61 -7.65
CA ILE A 253 -3.61 0.30 -7.07
C ILE A 253 -2.72 -0.78 -7.69
N PHE A 254 -2.51 -0.74 -9.02
CA PHE A 254 -1.65 -1.70 -9.69
C PHE A 254 -0.18 -1.56 -9.27
N ASP A 255 0.36 -0.34 -9.22
CA ASP A 255 1.69 -0.05 -8.70
C ASP A 255 1.88 -0.62 -7.28
N PHE A 256 0.85 -0.49 -6.43
CA PHE A 256 0.84 -1.11 -5.10
C PHE A 256 0.87 -2.65 -5.18
N ILE A 257 0.09 -3.26 -6.07
CA ILE A 257 0.07 -4.73 -6.26
C ILE A 257 1.43 -5.24 -6.73
N GLU A 258 2.06 -4.58 -7.70
CA GLU A 258 3.37 -4.97 -8.23
C GLU A 258 4.46 -4.85 -7.17
N ASP A 259 4.55 -3.69 -6.51
CA ASP A 259 5.48 -3.46 -5.41
C ASP A 259 5.28 -4.48 -4.28
N PHE A 260 4.03 -4.79 -3.95
CA PHE A 260 3.70 -5.78 -2.94
C PHE A 260 4.16 -7.19 -3.37
N CYS A 261 3.90 -7.57 -4.61
CA CYS A 261 4.29 -8.89 -5.14
C CYS A 261 5.81 -9.06 -5.16
N ASP A 262 6.54 -8.05 -5.62
CA ASP A 262 7.99 -8.06 -5.69
C ASP A 262 8.62 -8.17 -4.28
N ARG A 263 8.21 -7.32 -3.33
CA ARG A 263 8.72 -7.33 -1.95
C ARG A 263 8.48 -8.65 -1.23
N HIS A 264 7.37 -9.32 -1.53
CA HIS A 264 7.00 -10.60 -0.94
C HIS A 264 7.47 -11.82 -1.74
N GLY A 265 8.24 -11.65 -2.81
CA GLY A 265 8.76 -12.73 -3.63
C GLY A 265 7.66 -13.56 -4.31
N ILE A 266 6.51 -12.94 -4.59
CA ILE A 266 5.38 -13.57 -5.28
C ILE A 266 5.69 -13.63 -6.77
N GLN A 267 6.06 -12.49 -7.35
CA GLN A 267 6.50 -12.37 -8.74
C GLN A 267 7.17 -11.01 -8.96
N PRO A 268 8.09 -10.90 -9.94
CA PRO A 268 8.76 -9.63 -10.25
C PRO A 268 7.77 -8.61 -10.82
N LYS A 269 8.19 -7.36 -10.92
CA LYS A 269 7.42 -6.30 -11.58
C LYS A 269 7.21 -6.62 -13.06
N LEU A 270 6.10 -6.18 -13.63
CA LEU A 270 5.72 -6.39 -15.02
C LEU A 270 6.81 -5.87 -15.97
N SER A 271 7.43 -4.74 -15.67
CA SER A 271 8.55 -4.17 -16.45
C SER A 271 9.85 -4.97 -16.38
N GLU A 272 10.00 -5.83 -15.38
CA GLU A 272 11.16 -6.68 -15.13
C GLU A 272 10.94 -8.12 -15.61
N ARG A 273 9.73 -8.46 -16.06
CA ARG A 273 9.46 -9.75 -16.68
C ARG A 273 10.22 -9.79 -18.01
N GLU A 274 11.17 -10.71 -18.10
CA GLU A 274 11.77 -11.06 -19.39
C GLU A 274 10.64 -11.50 -20.34
N LEU A 275 10.62 -10.95 -21.56
CA LEU A 275 9.72 -11.38 -22.65
C LEU A 275 10.10 -12.78 -23.16
N THR A 276 10.46 -13.70 -22.28
CA THR A 276 11.03 -15.01 -22.62
C THR A 276 9.98 -16.08 -22.93
N GLU A 277 8.69 -15.76 -22.89
CA GLU A 277 7.60 -16.69 -23.22
C GLU A 277 6.51 -16.03 -24.10
N LEU A 278 6.91 -15.43 -25.23
CA LEU A 278 6.02 -15.18 -26.37
C LEU A 278 6.45 -16.03 -27.57
#